data_AF-B1L5S4-F1
#
_entry.id   AF-B1L5S4-F1
#
_cell.length_a   1.000
_cell.length_b   1.000
_cell.length_c   1.000
_cell.angle_alpha   90.00
_cell.angle_beta   90.00
_cell.angle_gamma   90.00
#
_symmetry.space_group_name_H-M   'P 1'
#
loop_
_entity.id
_entity.type
_entity.pdbx_description
1 polymer ?
#
loop_
_entity_poly.entity_id
_entity_poly.type
_entity_poly.pdbx_seq_one_letter_code
_entity_poly.pdbx_strand_id
1 'polypeptide(L)'
;MIKPDAFARGLAPEIVERLRENFVIGAIKLTEMDAQMIDELYMFVKQRYRDSWWIMPKVFSQAPVVAIMLVSESGESCLKLRELVGPTTPEAGKPGNLRYDMKGANRALNIIHASDDPASAIREALVFFEMDEVLDAILSEEDASFDPDELVPEEPVNLSRWKSFNSIKSEALEFLESGRSRLQEALDREAEIVAKDLPLDDERLALMEVEAEISFLSSKILSDLNSELVRIARMPASLSKGKLAERMEDSIIALKIIELLSDELKLSKERDFDRILLSAISMGLINSEWEEVLLHSTWAVMPQMIGDLRRVNKPLLSVETETL
;
A
#
# COMPACT_ATOMS: atom_id res chain seq x y z
N MET A 1 14.04 -10.55 3.05
CA MET A 1 14.09 -9.78 1.79
C MET A 1 13.42 -8.44 2.00
N ILE A 2 14.18 -7.36 1.88
CA ILE A 2 13.65 -5.99 1.86
C ILE A 2 12.98 -5.78 0.50
N LYS A 3 11.74 -5.32 0.51
CA LYS A 3 10.87 -5.22 -0.67
C LYS A 3 11.16 -3.96 -1.50
N PRO A 4 10.65 -3.90 -2.75
CA PRO A 4 10.86 -2.75 -3.64
C PRO A 4 10.44 -1.42 -3.02
N ASP A 5 9.32 -1.41 -2.28
CA ASP A 5 8.82 -0.20 -1.62
C ASP A 5 9.77 0.33 -0.55
N ALA A 6 10.45 -0.55 0.19
CA ALA A 6 11.42 -0.14 1.18
C ALA A 6 12.73 0.34 0.53
N PHE A 7 13.21 -0.36 -0.51
CA PHE A 7 14.39 0.08 -1.25
C PHE A 7 14.14 1.44 -1.90
N ALA A 8 13.06 1.60 -2.66
CA ALA A 8 12.74 2.84 -3.36
C ALA A 8 12.56 4.04 -2.40
N ARG A 9 12.12 3.80 -1.16
CA ARG A 9 12.02 4.85 -0.12
C ARG A 9 13.35 5.13 0.60
N GLY A 10 14.44 4.46 0.25
CA GLY A 10 15.74 4.58 0.92
C GLY A 10 15.79 3.98 2.33
N LEU A 11 14.89 3.05 2.66
CA LEU A 11 14.78 2.47 4.00
C LEU A 11 15.70 1.26 4.23
N ALA A 12 16.31 0.73 3.16
CA ALA A 12 17.09 -0.50 3.26
C ALA A 12 18.26 -0.41 4.28
N PRO A 13 19.06 0.68 4.33
CA PRO A 13 20.13 0.79 5.32
C PRO A 13 19.63 0.72 6.77
N GLU A 14 18.56 1.44 7.10
CA GLU A 14 18.00 1.43 8.45
C GLU A 14 17.45 0.05 8.82
N ILE A 15 16.78 -0.63 7.89
CA ILE A 15 16.29 -1.99 8.11
C ILE A 15 17.46 -2.94 8.36
N VAL A 16 18.54 -2.84 7.58
CA VAL A 16 19.74 -3.68 7.75
C VAL A 16 20.37 -3.48 9.13
N GLU A 17 20.51 -2.26 9.61
CA GLU A 17 21.03 -1.98 10.95
C GLU A 17 20.16 -2.61 12.05
N ARG A 18 18.83 -2.50 11.94
CA ARG A 18 17.91 -3.13 12.90
C ARG A 18 17.95 -4.66 12.88
N LEU A 19 18.30 -5.27 11.74
CA LEU A 19 18.53 -6.70 11.64
C LEU A 19 19.85 -7.09 12.32
N ARG A 20 20.93 -6.32 12.11
CA ARG A 20 22.26 -6.56 12.73
C ARG A 20 22.23 -6.58 14.26
N GLU A 21 21.32 -5.82 14.88
CA GLU A 21 21.14 -5.84 16.35
C GLU A 21 20.77 -7.24 16.89
N ASN A 22 20.21 -8.12 16.05
CA ASN A 22 19.62 -9.38 16.48
C ASN A 22 20.14 -10.61 15.72
N PHE A 23 20.85 -10.40 14.60
CA PHE A 23 21.25 -11.42 13.65
C PHE A 23 22.64 -11.13 13.07
N VAL A 24 23.34 -12.19 12.72
CA VAL A 24 24.46 -12.12 11.78
C VAL A 24 23.89 -12.09 10.36
N ILE A 25 24.37 -11.17 9.53
CA ILE A 25 24.04 -11.13 8.10
C ILE A 25 24.96 -12.10 7.37
N GLY A 26 24.49 -13.32 7.12
CA GLY A 26 25.32 -14.34 6.46
C GLY A 26 25.52 -14.10 4.96
N ALA A 27 24.54 -13.45 4.31
CA ALA A 27 24.64 -13.03 2.91
C ALA A 27 23.69 -11.86 2.65
N ILE A 28 24.04 -10.98 1.73
CA ILE A 28 23.22 -9.84 1.31
C ILE A 28 23.53 -9.47 -0.14
N LYS A 29 22.49 -9.13 -0.92
CA LYS A 29 22.66 -8.54 -2.26
C LYS A 29 21.44 -7.76 -2.72
N LEU A 30 21.68 -6.77 -3.58
CA LEU A 30 20.66 -6.09 -4.37
C LEU A 30 20.38 -6.91 -5.64
N THR A 31 19.11 -7.16 -5.95
CA THR A 31 18.73 -7.90 -7.16
C THR A 31 17.36 -7.49 -7.66
N GLU A 32 17.17 -7.54 -8.97
CA GLU A 32 15.84 -7.48 -9.57
C GLU A 32 15.14 -8.83 -9.44
N MET A 33 13.81 -8.82 -9.46
CA MET A 33 13.00 -10.04 -9.42
C MET A 33 12.21 -10.19 -10.71
N ASP A 34 12.38 -11.31 -11.39
CA ASP A 34 11.51 -11.69 -12.50
C ASP A 34 10.26 -12.44 -12.04
N ALA A 35 9.34 -12.71 -12.99
CA ALA A 35 8.10 -13.41 -12.70
C ALA A 35 8.31 -14.83 -12.14
N GLN A 36 9.38 -15.52 -12.55
CA GLN A 36 9.69 -16.86 -12.09
C GLN A 36 10.16 -16.82 -10.63
N MET A 37 11.09 -15.93 -10.29
CA MET A 37 11.57 -15.74 -8.92
C MET A 37 10.43 -15.39 -7.95
N ILE A 38 9.50 -14.53 -8.38
CA ILE A 38 8.32 -14.17 -7.57
C ILE A 38 7.44 -15.40 -7.33
N ASP A 39 7.16 -16.18 -8.37
CA ASP A 39 6.34 -17.39 -8.27
C ASP A 39 7.00 -18.47 -7.39
N GLU A 40 8.33 -18.64 -7.50
CA GLU A 40 9.09 -19.58 -6.69
C GLU A 40 9.13 -19.15 -5.21
N LEU A 41 9.41 -17.87 -4.94
CA LEU A 41 9.44 -17.32 -3.58
C LEU A 41 8.10 -17.59 -2.86
N TYR A 42 6.98 -17.36 -3.55
CA TYR A 42 5.64 -17.39 -2.99
C TYR A 42 4.80 -18.62 -3.36
N MET A 43 5.43 -19.71 -3.82
CA MET A 43 4.73 -20.88 -4.39
C MET A 43 3.59 -21.43 -3.49
N PHE A 44 3.78 -21.43 -2.16
CA PHE A 44 2.80 -21.98 -1.21
C PHE A 44 1.69 -21.01 -0.79
N VAL A 45 1.83 -19.72 -1.12
CA VAL A 45 0.84 -18.69 -0.77
C VAL A 45 0.10 -18.15 -2.00
N LYS A 46 0.69 -18.26 -3.20
CA LYS A 46 0.10 -17.78 -4.45
C LYS A 46 -1.35 -18.24 -4.65
N GLN A 47 -1.64 -19.52 -4.43
CA GLN A 47 -2.99 -20.06 -4.61
C GLN A 47 -4.01 -19.45 -3.63
N ARG A 48 -3.59 -19.14 -2.40
CA ARG A 48 -4.45 -18.49 -1.39
C ARG A 48 -4.80 -17.05 -1.78
N TYR A 49 -3.92 -16.38 -2.51
CA TYR A 49 -4.05 -14.99 -2.94
C TYR A 49 -4.30 -14.85 -4.44
N ARG A 50 -4.85 -15.90 -5.08
CA ARG A 50 -4.99 -15.94 -6.54
C ARG A 50 -5.71 -14.73 -7.14
N ASP A 51 -6.71 -14.19 -6.44
CA ASP A 51 -7.57 -13.11 -6.93
C ASP A 51 -6.86 -11.73 -6.86
N SER A 52 -5.81 -11.61 -6.06
CA SER A 52 -4.95 -10.42 -5.96
C SER A 52 -3.53 -10.64 -6.45
N TRP A 53 -3.16 -11.85 -6.87
CA TRP A 53 -1.78 -12.21 -7.25
C TRP A 53 -1.21 -11.36 -8.38
N TRP A 54 -2.06 -10.90 -9.29
CA TRP A 54 -1.71 -10.04 -10.43
C TRP A 54 -1.00 -8.74 -10.01
N ILE A 55 -1.14 -8.30 -8.75
CA ILE A 55 -0.44 -7.12 -8.24
C ILE A 55 1.04 -7.39 -7.96
N MET A 56 1.43 -8.63 -7.66
CA MET A 56 2.78 -8.93 -7.21
C MET A 56 3.83 -8.60 -8.29
N PRO A 57 3.67 -9.02 -9.57
CA PRO A 57 4.58 -8.61 -10.63
C PRO A 57 4.66 -7.08 -10.80
N LYS A 58 3.54 -6.37 -10.67
CA LYS A 58 3.53 -4.89 -10.72
C LYS A 58 4.40 -4.31 -9.60
N VAL A 59 4.24 -4.76 -8.36
CA VAL A 59 5.04 -4.29 -7.21
C VAL A 59 6.54 -4.57 -7.40
N PHE A 60 6.90 -5.80 -7.78
CA PHE A 60 8.30 -6.20 -7.93
C PHE A 60 9.00 -5.59 -9.16
N SER A 61 8.23 -5.11 -10.15
CA SER A 61 8.79 -4.39 -11.29
C SER A 61 9.20 -2.94 -10.99
N GLN A 62 8.78 -2.37 -9.86
CA GLN A 62 8.99 -0.94 -9.58
C GLN A 62 10.41 -0.61 -9.10
N ALA A 63 11.09 -1.55 -8.45
CA ALA A 63 12.42 -1.36 -7.90
C ALA A 63 13.05 -2.72 -7.54
N PRO A 64 14.39 -2.81 -7.42
CA PRO A 64 15.06 -4.01 -6.94
C PRO A 64 14.71 -4.32 -5.47
N VAL A 65 15.06 -5.54 -5.06
CA VAL A 65 14.95 -6.02 -3.68
C VAL A 65 16.32 -6.20 -3.06
N VAL A 66 16.39 -6.14 -1.73
CA VAL A 66 17.58 -6.56 -0.99
C VAL A 66 17.32 -7.96 -0.41
N ALA A 67 17.94 -8.96 -1.02
CA ALA A 67 17.95 -10.33 -0.50
C ALA A 67 18.95 -10.41 0.66
N ILE A 68 18.53 -11.01 1.78
CA ILE A 68 19.34 -11.09 3.00
C ILE A 68 19.12 -12.46 3.63
N MET A 69 20.21 -13.16 3.93
CA MET A 69 20.23 -14.34 4.79
C MET A 69 20.65 -13.93 6.20
N LEU A 70 19.80 -14.28 7.17
CA LEU A 70 20.02 -13.94 8.57
C LEU A 70 20.26 -15.22 9.37
N VAL A 71 21.31 -15.20 10.19
CA VAL A 71 21.70 -16.31 11.05
C VAL A 71 21.65 -15.86 12.51
N SER A 72 21.26 -16.75 13.41
CA SER A 72 21.32 -16.51 14.85
C SER A 72 21.75 -17.78 15.57
N GLU A 73 22.50 -17.63 16.66
CA GLU A 73 23.05 -18.74 17.45
C GLU A 73 21.99 -19.73 17.99
N SER A 74 20.75 -19.28 18.21
CA SER A 74 19.73 -20.05 18.96
C SER A 74 18.84 -20.96 18.10
N GLY A 75 19.07 -21.09 16.80
CA GLY A 75 18.22 -21.91 15.90
C GLY A 75 16.77 -21.40 15.75
N GLU A 76 16.47 -20.21 16.28
CA GLU A 76 15.14 -19.59 16.29
C GLU A 76 15.06 -18.37 15.36
N SER A 77 15.95 -18.28 14.36
CA SER A 77 16.10 -17.08 13.53
C SER A 77 14.79 -16.66 12.87
N CYS A 78 14.02 -17.62 12.33
CA CYS A 78 12.73 -17.36 11.70
C CYS A 78 11.69 -16.80 12.69
N LEU A 79 11.63 -17.35 13.91
CA LEU A 79 10.70 -16.88 14.94
C LEU A 79 11.02 -15.45 15.36
N LYS A 80 12.29 -15.19 15.70
CA LYS A 80 12.78 -13.86 16.09
C LYS A 80 12.58 -12.84 14.98
N LEU A 81 12.87 -13.21 13.73
CA LEU A 81 12.70 -12.32 12.59
C LEU A 81 11.23 -11.96 12.39
N ARG A 82 10.32 -12.92 12.51
CA ARG A 82 8.89 -12.67 12.38
C ARG A 82 8.34 -11.79 13.49
N GLU A 83 8.84 -11.93 14.71
CA GLU A 83 8.48 -11.05 15.82
C GLU A 83 8.94 -9.61 15.56
N LEU A 84 10.19 -9.43 15.12
CA LEU A 84 10.77 -8.13 14.77
C LEU A 84 10.05 -7.47 13.59
N VAL A 85 9.74 -8.25 12.55
CA VAL A 85 9.07 -7.75 11.34
C VAL A 85 7.62 -7.34 11.62
N GLY A 86 6.91 -8.08 12.46
CA GLY A 86 5.51 -7.85 12.78
C GLY A 86 4.52 -8.39 11.73
N PRO A 87 3.21 -8.10 11.89
CA PRO A 87 2.15 -8.67 11.06
C PRO A 87 2.21 -8.20 9.61
N THR A 88 1.56 -8.94 8.70
CA THR A 88 1.57 -8.62 7.25
C THR A 88 0.94 -7.27 6.93
N THR A 89 -0.15 -6.91 7.64
CA THR A 89 -0.74 -5.56 7.60
C THR A 89 0.05 -4.67 8.54
N PRO A 90 0.78 -3.66 8.04
CA PRO A 90 1.61 -2.76 8.85
C PRO A 90 0.86 -2.17 10.03
N GLU A 91 -0.37 -1.70 9.81
CA GLU A 91 -1.14 -1.03 10.86
C GLU A 91 -1.73 -1.99 11.87
N ALA A 92 -1.73 -3.30 11.63
CA ALA A 92 -2.06 -4.28 12.67
C ALA A 92 -0.88 -4.51 13.64
N GLY A 93 0.31 -3.97 13.33
CA GLY A 93 1.52 -4.07 14.14
C GLY A 93 1.52 -3.12 15.33
N LYS A 94 2.68 -3.01 15.98
CA LYS A 94 2.92 -2.13 17.13
C LYS A 94 4.30 -1.47 17.01
N PRO A 95 4.56 -0.36 17.74
CA PRO A 95 5.88 0.24 17.80
C PRO A 95 6.97 -0.79 18.10
N GLY A 96 8.09 -0.71 17.39
CA GLY A 96 9.17 -1.68 17.42
C GLY A 96 9.07 -2.75 16.32
N ASN A 97 7.91 -2.97 15.70
CA ASN A 97 7.82 -3.82 14.52
C ASN A 97 8.27 -3.07 13.26
N LEU A 98 9.15 -3.67 12.46
CA LEU A 98 9.71 -3.02 11.26
C LEU A 98 8.62 -2.51 10.31
N ARG A 99 7.59 -3.32 10.02
CA ARG A 99 6.52 -2.90 9.11
C ARG A 99 5.74 -1.70 9.62
N TYR A 100 5.54 -1.62 10.94
CA TYR A 100 4.82 -0.53 11.59
C TYR A 100 5.67 0.74 11.63
N ASP A 101 6.89 0.63 12.15
CA ASP A 101 7.79 1.78 12.33
C ASP A 101 8.17 2.42 10.99
N MET A 102 8.39 1.59 9.97
CA MET A 102 8.70 2.03 8.60
C MET A 102 7.47 2.50 7.82
N LYS A 103 6.28 2.53 8.45
CA LYS A 103 5.01 2.93 7.83
C LYS A 103 4.77 2.24 6.49
N GLY A 104 4.73 0.90 6.49
CA GLY A 104 4.32 0.15 5.29
C GLY A 104 2.93 0.58 4.82
N ALA A 105 2.74 0.75 3.51
CA ALA A 105 1.54 1.37 2.97
C ALA A 105 0.32 0.45 2.99
N ASN A 106 0.51 -0.85 2.74
CA ASN A 106 -0.54 -1.87 2.77
C ASN A 106 0.09 -3.27 2.85
N ARG A 107 -0.69 -4.35 2.68
CA ARG A 107 -0.16 -5.73 2.75
C ARG A 107 0.81 -6.12 1.63
N ALA A 108 0.69 -5.53 0.44
CA ALA A 108 1.59 -5.80 -0.68
C ALA A 108 2.89 -5.00 -0.54
N LEU A 109 2.74 -3.70 -0.23
CA LEU A 109 3.78 -2.71 0.02
C LEU A 109 4.06 -2.62 1.53
N ASN A 110 4.58 -3.71 2.09
CA ASN A 110 4.81 -3.87 3.52
C ASN A 110 6.28 -4.03 3.89
N ILE A 111 7.19 -3.37 3.17
CA ILE A 111 8.58 -3.13 3.57
C ILE A 111 9.51 -4.35 3.51
N ILE A 112 9.14 -5.46 4.12
CA ILE A 112 10.02 -6.62 4.29
C ILE A 112 9.25 -7.93 4.28
N HIS A 113 9.80 -8.93 3.59
CA HIS A 113 9.41 -10.34 3.62
C HIS A 113 10.34 -11.14 4.54
N ALA A 114 9.77 -12.06 5.31
CA ALA A 114 10.46 -12.94 6.24
C ALA A 114 9.93 -14.37 6.09
N SER A 115 10.84 -15.35 6.06
CA SER A 115 10.50 -16.77 5.94
C SER A 115 9.84 -17.31 7.21
N ASP A 116 8.95 -18.28 7.03
CA ASP A 116 8.09 -18.78 8.12
C ASP A 116 8.77 -19.82 9.02
N ASP A 117 9.69 -20.61 8.45
CA ASP A 117 10.35 -21.74 9.10
C ASP A 117 11.71 -22.03 8.41
N PRO A 118 12.61 -22.82 9.03
CA PRO A 118 13.94 -23.10 8.48
C PRO A 118 13.96 -23.74 7.09
N ALA A 119 13.02 -24.64 6.79
CA ALA A 119 12.96 -25.28 5.47
C ALA A 119 12.51 -24.28 4.40
N SER A 120 11.55 -23.42 4.74
CA SER A 120 11.17 -22.28 3.91
C SER A 120 12.33 -21.31 3.72
N ALA A 121 13.10 -20.99 4.78
CA ALA A 121 14.23 -20.08 4.69
C ALA A 121 15.31 -20.55 3.70
N ILE A 122 15.69 -21.84 3.75
CA ILE A 122 16.65 -22.42 2.80
C ILE A 122 16.10 -22.37 1.38
N ARG A 123 14.86 -22.82 1.17
CA ARG A 123 14.21 -22.82 -0.14
C ARG A 123 14.12 -21.42 -0.73
N GLU A 124 13.71 -20.44 0.07
CA GLU A 124 13.56 -19.05 -0.35
C GLU A 124 14.93 -18.41 -0.59
N ALA A 125 15.95 -18.75 0.19
CA ALA A 125 17.31 -18.29 -0.05
C ALA A 125 17.83 -18.77 -1.41
N LEU A 126 17.53 -20.01 -1.81
CA LEU A 126 17.92 -20.57 -3.12
C LEU A 126 17.23 -19.92 -4.33
N VAL A 127 16.20 -19.08 -4.12
CA VAL A 127 15.67 -18.22 -5.19
C VAL A 127 16.65 -17.10 -5.52
N PHE A 128 17.44 -16.67 -4.54
CA PHE A 128 18.35 -15.54 -4.67
C PHE A 128 19.80 -15.99 -4.77
N PHE A 129 20.24 -16.92 -3.93
CA PHE A 129 21.63 -17.29 -3.73
C PHE A 129 21.91 -18.70 -4.22
N GLU A 130 23.14 -18.93 -4.69
CA GLU A 130 23.62 -20.26 -5.01
C GLU A 130 23.78 -21.11 -3.75
N MET A 131 23.79 -22.43 -3.89
CA MET A 131 23.90 -23.35 -2.74
C MET A 131 25.18 -23.11 -1.94
N ASP A 132 26.31 -22.80 -2.59
CA ASP A 132 27.57 -22.53 -1.91
C ASP A 132 27.49 -21.25 -1.06
N GLU A 133 26.85 -20.18 -1.56
CA GLU A 133 26.60 -18.95 -0.80
C GLU A 133 25.71 -19.23 0.43
N VAL A 134 24.69 -20.09 0.27
CA VAL A 134 23.80 -20.49 1.38
C VAL A 134 24.57 -21.27 2.45
N LEU A 135 25.43 -22.20 2.04
CA LEU A 135 26.25 -23.01 2.96
C LEU A 135 27.26 -22.12 3.70
N ASP A 136 27.94 -21.23 2.99
CA ASP A 136 28.90 -20.29 3.58
C ASP A 136 28.20 -19.36 4.59
N ALA A 137 27.02 -18.84 4.25
CA ALA A 137 26.22 -18.00 5.15
C ALA A 137 25.85 -18.73 6.45
N ILE A 138 25.49 -20.02 6.38
CA ILE A 138 25.11 -20.82 7.56
C ILE A 138 26.33 -21.15 8.44
N LEU A 139 27.50 -21.34 7.84
CA LEU A 139 28.72 -21.71 8.54
C LEU A 139 29.50 -20.50 9.07
N SER A 140 29.25 -19.31 8.52
CA SER A 140 29.87 -18.06 8.96
C SER A 140 29.31 -17.57 10.30
N GLU A 141 30.20 -17.07 11.15
CA GLU A 141 29.86 -16.30 12.36
C GLU A 141 30.07 -14.79 12.16
N GLU A 142 30.51 -14.38 10.97
CA GLU A 142 30.81 -12.99 10.62
C GLU A 142 29.78 -12.42 9.65
N ASP A 143 29.52 -11.12 9.76
CA ASP A 143 28.69 -10.38 8.81
C ASP A 143 29.33 -10.39 7.41
N ALA A 144 28.51 -10.65 6.40
CA ALA A 144 28.85 -10.51 5.01
C ALA A 144 29.27 -9.07 4.70
N SER A 145 30.35 -8.93 3.94
CA SER A 145 30.78 -7.64 3.41
C SER A 145 29.83 -7.19 2.30
N PHE A 146 29.37 -5.94 2.36
CA PHE A 146 28.63 -5.28 1.29
C PHE A 146 28.92 -3.78 1.32
N ASP A 147 28.71 -3.11 0.19
CA ASP A 147 28.76 -1.66 0.11
C ASP A 147 27.39 -1.06 0.52
N PRO A 148 27.29 -0.32 1.65
CA PRO A 148 26.04 0.30 2.06
C PRO A 148 25.46 1.27 1.04
N ASP A 149 26.30 1.88 0.20
CA ASP A 149 25.85 2.83 -0.82
C ASP A 149 25.05 2.14 -1.94
N GLU A 150 25.28 0.84 -2.18
CA GLU A 150 24.47 0.03 -3.11
C GLU A 150 23.04 -0.21 -2.61
N LEU A 151 22.78 -0.02 -1.32
CA LEU A 151 21.44 -0.21 -0.73
C LEU A 151 20.59 1.06 -0.75
N VAL A 152 21.10 2.14 -1.33
CA VAL A 152 20.42 3.44 -1.41
C VAL A 152 19.99 3.69 -2.86
N PRO A 153 18.71 4.00 -3.14
CA PRO A 153 18.29 4.35 -4.48
C PRO A 153 18.87 5.72 -4.88
N GLU A 154 19.14 5.91 -6.17
CA GLU A 154 19.63 7.20 -6.69
C GLU A 154 18.64 8.35 -6.40
N GLU A 155 17.34 8.10 -6.59
CA GLU A 155 16.27 9.05 -6.34
C GLU A 155 15.20 8.40 -5.43
N PRO A 156 15.25 8.65 -4.11
CA PRO A 156 14.26 8.10 -3.19
C PRO A 156 12.85 8.62 -3.48
N VAL A 157 11.88 7.71 -3.50
CA VAL A 157 10.46 8.05 -3.66
C VAL A 157 9.79 8.27 -2.31
N ASN A 158 8.89 9.25 -2.25
CA ASN A 158 8.02 9.43 -1.10
C ASN A 158 6.73 8.62 -1.31
N LEU A 159 6.67 7.44 -0.68
CA LEU A 159 5.52 6.54 -0.79
C LEU A 159 4.79 6.43 0.55
N SER A 160 3.93 7.42 0.81
CA SER A 160 2.98 7.40 1.93
C SER A 160 1.56 7.23 1.42
N ARG A 161 0.82 6.25 1.99
CA ARG A 161 -0.56 5.98 1.56
C ARG A 161 -1.45 7.20 1.74
N TRP A 162 -1.47 7.79 2.94
CA TRP A 162 -2.37 8.90 3.24
C TRP A 162 -1.97 10.19 2.52
N LYS A 163 -0.67 10.47 2.35
CA LYS A 163 -0.23 11.61 1.53
C LYS A 163 -0.69 11.47 0.08
N SER A 164 -0.51 10.28 -0.50
CA SER A 164 -0.94 10.01 -1.88
C SER A 164 -2.47 10.09 -2.00
N PHE A 165 -3.20 9.50 -1.06
CA PHE A 165 -4.67 9.52 -1.06
C PHE A 165 -5.19 10.96 -0.95
N ASN A 166 -4.67 11.75 -0.01
CA ASN A 166 -5.07 13.15 0.14
C ASN A 166 -4.75 13.98 -1.11
N SER A 167 -3.58 13.80 -1.73
CA SER A 167 -3.21 14.49 -2.98
C SER A 167 -4.20 14.18 -4.10
N ILE A 168 -4.45 12.89 -4.34
CA ILE A 168 -5.35 12.41 -5.40
C ILE A 168 -6.80 12.88 -5.15
N LYS A 169 -7.25 12.85 -3.89
CA LYS A 169 -8.57 13.39 -3.51
C LYS A 169 -8.68 14.89 -3.75
N SER A 170 -7.62 15.64 -3.44
CA SER A 170 -7.56 17.08 -3.65
C SER A 170 -7.57 17.45 -5.13
N GLU A 171 -6.83 16.72 -5.97
CA GLU A 171 -6.87 16.90 -7.42
C GLU A 171 -8.22 16.51 -8.02
N ALA A 172 -8.83 15.43 -7.55
CA ALA A 172 -10.15 14.99 -7.98
C ALA A 172 -11.23 16.05 -7.71
N LEU A 173 -11.09 16.83 -6.65
CA LEU A 173 -12.04 17.88 -6.29
C LEU A 173 -12.18 18.96 -7.38
N GLU A 174 -11.14 19.22 -8.18
CA GLU A 174 -11.18 20.22 -9.25
C GLU A 174 -12.14 19.86 -10.39
N PHE A 175 -12.54 18.58 -10.49
CA PHE A 175 -13.55 18.11 -11.43
C PHE A 175 -14.99 18.37 -10.96
N LEU A 176 -15.19 19.00 -9.79
CA LEU A 176 -16.52 19.33 -9.27
C LEU A 176 -16.89 20.79 -9.52
N GLU A 177 -17.97 21.01 -10.28
CA GLU A 177 -18.51 22.36 -10.53
C GLU A 177 -19.36 22.90 -9.35
N SER A 178 -19.95 22.01 -8.54
CA SER A 178 -20.84 22.38 -7.43
C SER A 178 -20.69 21.44 -6.23
N GLY A 179 -21.14 21.88 -5.05
CA GLY A 179 -21.07 21.08 -3.82
C GLY A 179 -19.66 20.94 -3.21
N ARG A 180 -18.62 21.52 -3.83
CA ARG A 180 -17.22 21.31 -3.44
C ARG A 180 -16.77 22.00 -2.15
N SER A 181 -17.40 23.09 -1.72
CA SER A 181 -16.89 23.93 -0.61
C SER A 181 -16.71 23.15 0.71
N ARG A 182 -17.74 22.42 1.13
CA ARG A 182 -17.66 21.63 2.37
C ARG A 182 -16.71 20.44 2.25
N LEU A 183 -16.63 19.86 1.05
CA LEU A 183 -15.72 18.75 0.77
C LEU A 183 -14.26 19.23 0.79
N GLN A 184 -13.97 20.41 0.24
CA GLN A 184 -12.67 21.09 0.34
C GLN A 184 -12.27 21.28 1.80
N GLU A 185 -13.14 21.87 2.62
CA GLU A 185 -12.85 22.10 4.05
C GLU A 185 -12.55 20.81 4.82
N ALA A 186 -13.12 19.68 4.41
CA ALA A 186 -12.80 18.37 4.98
C ALA A 186 -11.45 17.83 4.46
N LEU A 187 -11.17 17.94 3.16
CA LEU A 187 -9.89 17.55 2.57
C LEU A 187 -8.72 18.39 3.08
N ASP A 188 -8.94 19.69 3.35
CA ASP A 188 -7.93 20.57 3.94
C ASP A 188 -7.58 20.13 5.37
N ARG A 189 -8.58 19.75 6.18
CA ARG A 189 -8.35 19.19 7.53
C ARG A 189 -7.62 17.85 7.48
N GLU A 190 -7.96 16.99 6.53
CA GLU A 190 -7.24 15.75 6.28
C GLU A 190 -5.77 16.05 5.96
N ALA A 191 -5.50 17.00 5.05
CA ALA A 191 -4.16 17.41 4.67
C ALA A 191 -3.36 17.92 5.89
N GLU A 192 -3.98 18.72 6.77
CA GLU A 192 -3.37 19.18 8.03
C GLU A 192 -3.01 18.03 8.98
N ILE A 193 -3.82 16.96 9.03
CA ILE A 193 -3.52 15.78 9.83
C ILE A 193 -2.35 15.00 9.23
N VAL A 194 -2.43 14.71 7.93
CA VAL A 194 -1.41 13.94 7.20
C VAL A 194 -0.05 14.66 7.20
N ALA A 195 -0.05 16.00 7.17
CA ALA A 195 1.19 16.80 7.25
C ALA A 195 1.94 16.65 8.58
N LYS A 196 1.27 16.20 9.66
CA LYS A 196 1.92 15.96 10.97
C LYS A 196 2.75 14.69 11.01
N ASP A 197 2.59 13.79 10.04
CA ASP A 197 3.35 12.55 9.90
C ASP A 197 3.37 11.70 11.19
N LEU A 198 2.21 11.59 11.83
CA LEU A 198 2.04 10.89 13.11
C LEU A 198 2.35 9.38 13.00
N PRO A 199 2.60 8.68 14.13
CA PRO A 199 2.62 7.21 14.14
C PRO A 199 1.31 6.63 13.58
N LEU A 200 1.35 5.43 12.99
CA LEU A 200 0.20 4.85 12.26
C LEU A 200 -1.10 4.79 13.08
N ASP A 201 -1.03 4.45 14.36
CA ASP A 201 -2.23 4.39 15.21
C ASP A 201 -2.79 5.80 15.51
N ASP A 202 -1.92 6.76 15.83
CA ASP A 202 -2.30 8.13 16.14
C ASP A 202 -2.85 8.86 14.90
N GLU A 203 -2.22 8.65 13.74
CA GLU A 203 -2.67 9.22 12.47
C GLU A 203 -4.02 8.64 12.07
N ARG A 204 -4.21 7.32 12.21
CA ARG A 204 -5.51 6.68 11.94
C ARG A 204 -6.60 7.25 12.84
N LEU A 205 -6.34 7.37 14.15
CA LEU A 205 -7.30 7.95 15.09
C LEU A 205 -7.66 9.40 14.73
N ALA A 206 -6.66 10.21 14.36
CA ALA A 206 -6.88 11.59 13.94
C ALA A 206 -7.69 11.68 12.64
N LEU A 207 -7.53 10.72 11.72
CA LEU A 207 -8.24 10.69 10.44
C LEU A 207 -9.68 10.18 10.52
N MET A 208 -10.07 9.46 11.58
CA MET A 208 -11.38 8.77 11.64
C MET A 208 -12.57 9.69 11.34
N GLU A 209 -12.66 10.82 12.02
CA GLU A 209 -13.81 11.73 11.89
C GLU A 209 -13.85 12.41 10.51
N VAL A 210 -12.68 12.89 10.05
CA VAL A 210 -12.60 13.63 8.78
C VAL A 210 -12.80 12.71 7.58
N GLU A 211 -12.28 11.48 7.60
CA GLU A 211 -12.49 10.52 6.51
C GLU A 211 -13.95 10.06 6.43
N ALA A 212 -14.60 9.86 7.58
CA ALA A 212 -16.04 9.58 7.63
C ALA A 212 -16.86 10.76 7.06
N GLU A 213 -16.49 12.00 7.38
CA GLU A 213 -17.13 13.19 6.80
C GLU A 213 -16.92 13.29 5.30
N ILE A 214 -15.70 13.08 4.80
CA ILE A 214 -15.38 13.09 3.35
C ILE A 214 -16.19 12.01 2.62
N SER A 215 -16.22 10.78 3.13
CA SER A 215 -17.00 9.66 2.59
C SER A 215 -18.50 10.00 2.54
N PHE A 216 -19.04 10.61 3.61
CA PHE A 216 -20.45 11.01 3.66
C PHE A 216 -20.78 12.12 2.65
N LEU A 217 -19.98 13.19 2.62
CA LEU A 217 -20.19 14.33 1.72
C LEU A 217 -20.08 13.90 0.26
N SER A 218 -19.06 13.12 -0.11
CA SER A 218 -18.88 12.59 -1.46
C SER A 218 -20.07 11.71 -1.89
N SER A 219 -20.53 10.81 -1.03
CA SER A 219 -21.73 9.98 -1.27
C SER A 219 -22.97 10.82 -1.57
N LYS A 220 -23.16 11.89 -0.79
CA LYS A 220 -24.32 12.77 -0.93
C LYS A 220 -24.29 13.52 -2.27
N ILE A 221 -23.14 14.14 -2.60
CA ILE A 221 -22.98 14.86 -3.87
C ILE A 221 -23.16 13.89 -5.05
N LEU A 222 -22.62 12.69 -4.95
CA LEU A 222 -22.76 11.64 -5.97
C LEU A 222 -24.23 11.26 -6.19
N SER A 223 -25.03 11.12 -5.13
CA SER A 223 -26.47 10.87 -5.24
C SER A 223 -27.23 12.00 -5.94
N ASP A 224 -26.88 13.25 -5.66
CA ASP A 224 -27.50 14.41 -6.28
C ASP A 224 -27.16 14.48 -7.78
N LEU A 225 -25.89 14.26 -8.15
CA LEU A 225 -25.44 14.22 -9.55
C LEU A 225 -26.09 13.07 -10.34
N ASN A 226 -26.21 11.89 -9.73
CA ASN A 226 -26.91 10.76 -10.36
C ASN A 226 -28.36 11.10 -10.71
N SER A 227 -29.05 11.80 -9.80
CA SER A 227 -30.43 12.26 -10.03
C SER A 227 -30.51 13.26 -11.18
N GLU A 228 -29.53 14.15 -11.30
CA GLU A 228 -29.43 15.12 -12.37
C GLU A 228 -29.08 14.47 -13.73
N LEU A 229 -28.20 13.47 -13.77
CA LEU A 229 -27.90 12.71 -14.99
C LEU A 229 -29.11 11.99 -15.54
N VAL A 230 -29.92 11.37 -14.68
CA VAL A 230 -31.17 10.74 -15.11
C VAL A 230 -32.11 11.76 -15.76
N ARG A 231 -32.15 13.00 -15.24
CA ARG A 231 -32.91 14.10 -15.86
C ARG A 231 -32.34 14.47 -17.23
N ILE A 232 -31.02 14.63 -17.34
CA ILE A 232 -30.33 15.00 -18.58
C ILE A 232 -30.48 13.91 -19.64
N ALA A 233 -30.37 12.64 -19.27
CA ALA A 233 -30.54 11.50 -20.16
C ALA A 233 -31.90 11.55 -20.89
N ARG A 234 -32.95 12.04 -20.21
CA ARG A 234 -34.32 12.21 -20.74
C ARG A 234 -34.51 13.46 -21.62
N MET A 235 -33.54 14.36 -21.72
CA MET A 235 -33.61 15.54 -22.59
C MET A 235 -33.38 15.17 -24.08
N PRO A 236 -33.89 15.95 -25.06
CA PRO A 236 -33.57 15.76 -26.47
C PRO A 236 -32.06 15.84 -26.75
N ALA A 237 -31.60 15.16 -27.80
CA ALA A 237 -30.19 15.16 -28.19
C ALA A 237 -29.72 16.56 -28.61
N SER A 238 -28.59 17.02 -28.08
CA SER A 238 -27.91 18.25 -28.47
C SER A 238 -26.41 18.17 -28.17
N LEU A 239 -25.60 19.03 -28.82
CA LEU A 239 -24.17 19.13 -28.52
C LEU A 239 -23.91 19.59 -27.08
N SER A 240 -24.74 20.50 -26.57
CA SER A 240 -24.67 20.98 -25.19
C SER A 240 -24.96 19.88 -24.17
N LYS A 241 -25.91 18.98 -24.49
CA LYS A 241 -26.21 17.79 -23.68
C LYS A 241 -25.00 16.86 -23.59
N GLY A 242 -24.30 16.63 -24.70
CA GLY A 242 -23.09 15.77 -24.73
C GLY A 242 -22.00 16.30 -23.81
N LYS A 243 -21.60 17.56 -23.96
CA LYS A 243 -20.59 18.19 -23.10
C LYS A 243 -20.97 18.22 -21.63
N LEU A 244 -22.25 18.43 -21.33
CA LEU A 244 -22.75 18.39 -19.95
C LEU A 244 -22.65 16.98 -19.36
N ALA A 245 -22.98 15.95 -20.15
CA ALA A 245 -22.89 14.56 -19.72
C ALA A 245 -21.43 14.13 -19.47
N GLU A 246 -20.49 14.49 -20.35
CA GLU A 246 -19.06 14.22 -20.18
C GLU A 246 -18.52 14.83 -18.88
N ARG A 247 -18.80 16.11 -18.61
CA ARG A 247 -18.36 16.76 -17.37
C ARG A 247 -18.93 16.11 -16.11
N MET A 248 -20.20 15.67 -16.16
CA MET A 248 -20.82 14.98 -15.04
C MET A 248 -20.24 13.58 -14.84
N GLU A 249 -19.81 12.90 -15.90
CA GLU A 249 -19.10 11.63 -15.81
C GLU A 249 -17.76 11.81 -15.09
N ASP A 250 -16.97 12.83 -15.46
CA ASP A 250 -15.74 13.19 -14.76
C ASP A 250 -15.99 13.50 -13.28
N SER A 251 -17.01 14.31 -12.97
CA SER A 251 -17.41 14.59 -11.58
C SER A 251 -17.79 13.33 -10.80
N ILE A 252 -18.45 12.36 -11.43
CA ILE A 252 -18.78 11.08 -10.78
C ILE A 252 -17.52 10.30 -10.45
N ILE A 253 -16.61 10.16 -11.42
CA ILE A 253 -15.37 9.40 -11.24
C ILE A 253 -14.56 10.04 -10.11
N ALA A 254 -14.42 11.36 -10.13
CA ALA A 254 -13.76 12.12 -9.08
C ALA A 254 -14.39 11.89 -7.70
N LEU A 255 -15.72 11.99 -7.57
CA LEU A 255 -16.41 11.73 -6.30
C LEU A 255 -16.27 10.29 -5.84
N LYS A 256 -16.26 9.34 -6.77
CA LYS A 256 -16.11 7.92 -6.45
C LYS A 256 -14.69 7.62 -5.95
N ILE A 257 -13.67 8.21 -6.56
CA ILE A 257 -12.30 8.18 -6.05
C ILE A 257 -12.25 8.76 -4.63
N ILE A 258 -12.82 9.96 -4.43
CA ILE A 258 -12.83 10.60 -3.10
C ILE A 258 -13.51 9.72 -2.06
N GLU A 259 -14.70 9.17 -2.38
CA GLU A 259 -15.44 8.30 -1.47
C GLU A 259 -14.63 7.04 -1.10
N LEU A 260 -14.07 6.36 -2.09
CA LEU A 260 -13.41 5.07 -1.87
C LEU A 260 -12.07 5.22 -1.16
N LEU A 261 -11.31 6.28 -1.42
CA LEU A 261 -10.05 6.54 -0.72
C LEU A 261 -10.26 7.04 0.71
N SER A 262 -11.48 7.43 1.06
CA SER A 262 -11.88 7.85 2.41
C SER A 262 -12.63 6.79 3.22
N ASP A 263 -12.86 5.61 2.65
CA ASP A 263 -13.68 4.59 3.31
C ASP A 263 -13.19 3.18 3.02
N GLU A 264 -12.47 2.59 3.97
CA GLU A 264 -11.89 1.26 3.86
C GLU A 264 -12.96 0.19 3.61
N LEU A 265 -14.12 0.27 4.26
CA LEU A 265 -15.19 -0.71 4.08
C LEU A 265 -15.82 -0.60 2.69
N LYS A 266 -16.04 0.60 2.16
CA LYS A 266 -16.52 0.77 0.79
C LYS A 266 -15.49 0.30 -0.22
N LEU A 267 -14.22 0.70 -0.07
CA LEU A 267 -13.12 0.24 -0.93
C LEU A 267 -13.02 -1.28 -0.96
N SER A 268 -13.15 -1.94 0.19
CA SER A 268 -13.08 -3.41 0.27
C SER A 268 -14.21 -4.14 -0.45
N LYS A 269 -15.33 -3.45 -0.72
CA LYS A 269 -16.51 -4.01 -1.38
C LYS A 269 -16.57 -3.62 -2.86
N GLU A 270 -15.73 -2.68 -3.30
CA GLU A 270 -15.70 -2.20 -4.68
C GLU A 270 -15.14 -3.27 -5.60
N ARG A 271 -15.82 -3.49 -6.74
CA ARG A 271 -15.48 -4.51 -7.73
C ARG A 271 -14.99 -3.94 -9.05
N ASP A 272 -15.32 -2.68 -9.33
CA ASP A 272 -14.97 -1.98 -10.57
C ASP A 272 -13.86 -0.93 -10.33
N PHE A 273 -13.05 -1.09 -9.28
CA PHE A 273 -11.99 -0.13 -8.94
C PHE A 273 -10.94 -0.01 -10.04
N ASP A 274 -10.65 -1.10 -10.76
CA ASP A 274 -9.77 -1.11 -11.92
C ASP A 274 -10.23 -0.13 -13.01
N ARG A 275 -11.54 -0.10 -13.30
CA ARG A 275 -12.11 0.84 -14.26
C ARG A 275 -12.07 2.27 -13.77
N ILE A 276 -12.41 2.48 -12.50
CA ILE A 276 -12.33 3.81 -11.86
C ILE A 276 -10.88 4.32 -11.92
N LEU A 277 -9.90 3.45 -11.68
CA LEU A 277 -8.49 3.81 -11.74
C LEU A 277 -8.05 4.16 -13.15
N LEU A 278 -8.43 3.38 -14.16
CA LEU A 278 -8.12 3.68 -15.56
C LEU A 278 -8.68 5.05 -15.99
N SER A 279 -9.88 5.39 -15.54
CA SER A 279 -10.45 6.72 -15.75
C SER A 279 -9.68 7.80 -14.97
N ALA A 280 -9.29 7.55 -13.72
CA ALA A 280 -8.49 8.50 -12.96
C ALA A 280 -7.13 8.78 -13.61
N ILE A 281 -6.48 7.77 -14.19
CA ILE A 281 -5.25 7.91 -14.99
C ILE A 281 -5.52 8.77 -16.23
N SER A 282 -6.60 8.51 -16.98
CA SER A 282 -6.91 9.29 -18.19
C SER A 282 -7.29 10.74 -17.88
N MET A 283 -7.82 11.00 -16.69
CA MET A 283 -8.10 12.32 -16.15
C MET A 283 -6.85 13.05 -15.62
N GLY A 284 -5.70 12.38 -15.52
CA GLY A 284 -4.47 12.96 -14.98
C GLY A 284 -4.44 13.11 -13.45
N LEU A 285 -5.27 12.34 -12.73
CA LEU A 285 -5.30 12.31 -11.27
C LEU A 285 -4.19 11.43 -10.65
N ILE A 286 -3.54 10.63 -11.48
CA ILE A 286 -2.51 9.66 -11.07
C ILE A 286 -1.33 9.89 -12.00
N ASN A 287 -0.23 10.35 -11.43
CA ASN A 287 0.86 10.95 -12.20
C ASN A 287 2.17 10.15 -12.10
N SER A 288 2.19 9.05 -11.34
CA SER A 288 3.34 8.15 -11.23
C SER A 288 2.94 6.66 -11.20
N GLU A 289 3.86 5.80 -11.62
CA GLU A 289 3.68 4.34 -11.53
C GLU A 289 3.52 3.88 -10.08
N TRP A 290 4.22 4.53 -9.14
CA TRP A 290 4.12 4.23 -7.70
C TRP A 290 2.73 4.53 -7.14
N GLU A 291 2.08 5.61 -7.57
CA GLU A 291 0.69 5.91 -7.18
C GLU A 291 -0.28 4.88 -7.77
N GLU A 292 -0.11 4.48 -9.04
CA GLU A 292 -0.91 3.42 -9.65
C GLU A 292 -0.77 2.12 -8.84
N VAL A 293 0.46 1.70 -8.55
CA VAL A 293 0.75 0.48 -7.79
C VAL A 293 0.20 0.59 -6.37
N LEU A 294 0.33 1.74 -5.71
CA LEU A 294 -0.22 1.98 -4.38
C LEU A 294 -1.74 1.84 -4.36
N LEU A 295 -2.45 2.45 -5.30
CA LEU A 295 -3.91 2.40 -5.37
C LEU A 295 -4.41 0.99 -5.68
N HIS A 296 -3.89 0.37 -6.75
CA HIS A 296 -4.26 -0.99 -7.11
C HIS A 296 -3.96 -1.98 -5.99
N SER A 297 -2.78 -1.90 -5.37
CA SER A 297 -2.40 -2.81 -4.29
C SER A 297 -3.23 -2.60 -3.03
N THR A 298 -3.55 -1.36 -2.68
CA THR A 298 -4.40 -1.07 -1.53
C THR A 298 -5.80 -1.66 -1.73
N TRP A 299 -6.42 -1.42 -2.89
CA TRP A 299 -7.71 -2.04 -3.22
C TRP A 299 -7.66 -3.56 -3.17
N ALA A 300 -6.67 -4.17 -3.85
CA ALA A 300 -6.55 -5.62 -3.99
C ALA A 300 -6.37 -6.35 -2.64
N VAL A 301 -5.81 -5.68 -1.63
CA VAL A 301 -5.54 -6.27 -0.31
C VAL A 301 -6.42 -5.72 0.83
N MET A 302 -7.29 -4.74 0.55
CA MET A 302 -8.13 -4.10 1.56
C MET A 302 -9.03 -5.07 2.33
N PRO A 303 -9.68 -6.08 1.70
CA PRO A 303 -10.49 -7.05 2.44
C PRO A 303 -9.69 -7.80 3.52
N GLN A 304 -8.44 -8.17 3.22
CA GLN A 304 -7.55 -8.83 4.18
C GLN A 304 -7.05 -7.85 5.24
N MET A 305 -6.78 -6.59 4.88
CA MET A 305 -6.39 -5.55 5.84
C MET A 305 -7.47 -5.32 6.90
N ILE A 306 -8.73 -5.16 6.49
CA ILE A 306 -9.86 -5.04 7.43
C ILE A 306 -9.96 -6.26 8.34
N GLY A 307 -9.78 -7.45 7.78
CA GLY A 307 -9.76 -8.69 8.57
C GLY A 307 -8.66 -8.71 9.62
N ASP A 308 -7.47 -8.21 9.28
CA ASP A 308 -6.34 -8.11 10.21
C ASP A 308 -6.61 -7.09 11.33
N LEU A 309 -7.06 -5.89 10.97
CA LEU A 309 -7.35 -4.81 11.93
C LEU A 309 -8.43 -5.22 12.92
N ARG A 310 -9.51 -5.86 12.45
CA ARG A 310 -10.56 -6.40 13.34
C ARG A 310 -10.03 -7.45 14.30
N ARG A 311 -9.14 -8.34 13.85
CA ARG A 311 -8.56 -9.38 14.73
C ARG A 311 -7.74 -8.81 15.87
N VAL A 312 -7.16 -7.62 15.68
CA VAL A 312 -6.37 -6.92 16.72
C VAL A 312 -7.13 -5.74 17.35
N ASN A 313 -8.44 -5.63 17.12
CA ASN A 313 -9.31 -4.58 17.63
C ASN A 313 -8.85 -3.14 17.32
N LYS A 314 -8.28 -2.92 16.13
CA LYS A 314 -7.95 -1.57 15.65
C LYS A 314 -9.12 -0.97 14.87
N PRO A 315 -9.37 0.35 15.00
CA PRO A 315 -10.48 1.01 14.32
C PRO A 315 -10.30 0.98 12.80
N LEU A 316 -11.43 1.06 12.08
CA LEU A 316 -11.44 1.20 10.62
C LEU A 316 -11.76 2.65 10.25
N LEU A 317 -11.18 3.12 9.16
CA LEU A 317 -11.53 4.42 8.57
C LEU A 317 -12.76 4.21 7.68
N SER A 318 -13.95 4.35 8.24
CA SER A 318 -15.20 4.15 7.53
C SER A 318 -16.37 4.81 8.25
N VAL A 319 -17.43 5.12 7.51
CA VAL A 319 -18.71 5.48 8.11
C VAL A 319 -19.37 4.20 8.64
N GLU A 320 -19.16 3.88 9.92
CA GLU A 320 -19.96 2.83 10.55
C GLU A 320 -21.44 3.26 10.53
N THR A 321 -22.26 2.54 9.77
CA THR A 321 -23.71 2.78 9.61
C THR A 321 -24.51 2.70 10.92
N GLU A 322 -23.89 2.48 12.07
CA GLU A 322 -24.54 2.37 13.38
C GLU A 322 -24.57 3.69 14.18
N THR A 323 -23.97 4.78 13.70
CA THR A 323 -23.95 6.07 14.43
C THR A 323 -24.32 7.31 13.58
N LEU A 324 -25.32 7.17 12.70
CA LEU A 324 -26.06 8.31 12.12
C LEU A 324 -27.57 8.12 12.31
#